data_AF-X1HZ49-F1
#
_entry.id   AF-X1HZ49-F1
#
_cell.length_a   1.000
_cell.length_b   1.000
_cell.length_c   1.000
_cell.angle_alpha   90.00
_cell.angle_beta   90.00
_cell.angle_gamma   90.00
#
_symmetry.space_group_name_H-M   'P 1'
#
loop_
_entity.id
_entity.type
_entity.pdbx_description
1 polymer ?
#
loop_
_entity_poly.entity_id
_entity_poly.type
_entity_poly.pdbx_seq_one_letter_code
_entity_poly.pdbx_strand_id
1 'polypeptide(L)'
;VNEREIRVFTTRPDTTFGVTFMVLAPEHPLVAKLTLPEKKAEVENYIAWSRQRTEIERLATEKEKDGVFIGSYVINRLNEERVPIWIADYALLSYGTGAVMGVPAHDERDFAFAKKYDLPIRVVIAPSDWQGGELDEAYTEPGTIVNSAQFNGLPSQQGIEAISDFLEKQGWGKRTVTYKLRDWLISRQRYWGAPIPMIYCPDCGTVPVPEQDLPVLLPEDAEFKPTGESPLKYHEQFVNTTCPRCRAPAKRETDTMDTFMC
;
A
#
# COMPACT_ATOMS: atom_id res chain seq x y z
N VAL A 1 -0.38 17.15 -15.97
CA VAL A 1 -0.95 16.20 -15.00
C VAL A 1 -2.00 16.93 -14.18
N ASN A 2 -3.23 16.41 -14.09
CA ASN A 2 -4.32 17.06 -13.35
C ASN A 2 -4.21 16.86 -11.82
N GLU A 3 -3.57 15.76 -11.39
CA GLU A 3 -3.19 15.58 -9.99
C GLU A 3 -2.15 16.63 -9.61
N ARG A 4 -2.48 17.47 -8.63
CA ARG A 4 -1.59 18.53 -8.11
C ARG A 4 -0.96 18.17 -6.77
N GLU A 5 -1.35 17.04 -6.19
CA GLU A 5 -0.97 16.64 -4.84
C GLU A 5 -0.77 15.11 -4.78
N ILE A 6 0.21 14.68 -4.00
CA ILE A 6 0.42 13.27 -3.66
C ILE A 6 0.18 13.16 -2.15
N ARG A 7 -0.80 12.33 -1.77
CA ARG A 7 -1.08 12.08 -0.36
C ARG A 7 -0.19 10.95 0.13
N VAL A 8 0.36 11.11 1.33
CA VAL A 8 1.17 10.09 2.02
C VAL A 8 0.60 9.81 3.40
N PHE A 9 0.93 8.64 3.92
CA PHE A 9 0.71 8.30 5.32
C PHE A 9 2.06 8.20 6.04
N THR A 10 2.15 8.78 7.23
CA THR A 10 3.33 8.67 8.09
C THR A 10 2.89 8.56 9.55
N THR A 11 3.58 7.74 10.32
CA THR A 11 3.48 7.71 11.79
C THR A 11 4.46 8.66 12.47
N ARG A 12 5.35 9.29 11.70
CA ARG A 12 6.39 10.22 12.14
C ARG A 12 6.23 11.58 11.44
N PRO A 13 5.13 12.32 11.69
CA PRO A 13 4.97 13.66 11.11
C PRO A 13 6.03 14.65 11.64
N ASP A 14 6.62 14.36 12.80
CA ASP A 14 7.75 15.10 13.38
C ASP A 14 8.96 15.20 12.46
N THR A 15 9.12 14.25 11.53
CA THR A 15 10.29 14.17 10.64
C THR A 15 10.04 14.70 9.23
N THR A 16 8.88 15.31 8.96
CA THR A 16 8.46 15.70 7.59
C THR A 16 9.38 16.72 6.91
N PHE A 17 10.14 17.52 7.68
CA PHE A 17 11.17 18.41 7.14
C PHE A 17 12.42 17.68 6.61
N GLY A 18 12.62 16.43 7.05
CA GLY A 18 13.70 15.53 6.65
C GLY A 18 13.40 14.73 5.39
N VAL A 19 12.28 14.99 4.72
CA VAL A 19 11.91 14.30 3.48
C VAL A 19 12.83 14.75 2.35
N THR A 20 13.63 13.81 1.82
CA THR A 20 14.61 14.09 0.75
C THR A 20 14.35 13.33 -0.54
N PHE A 21 13.46 12.33 -0.53
CA PHE A 21 12.88 11.70 -1.72
C PHE A 21 11.47 11.20 -1.40
N MET A 22 10.72 10.84 -2.44
CA MET A 22 9.40 10.24 -2.34
C MET A 22 9.37 8.94 -3.10
N VAL A 23 8.67 7.94 -2.57
CA VAL A 23 8.57 6.62 -3.19
C VAL A 23 7.11 6.28 -3.44
N LEU A 24 6.83 5.88 -4.68
CA LEU A 24 5.54 5.31 -5.07
C LEU A 24 5.67 3.80 -5.21
N ALA A 25 4.60 3.08 -4.86
CA ALA A 25 4.50 1.67 -5.23
C ALA A 25 4.56 1.54 -6.77
N PRO A 26 5.22 0.51 -7.33
CA PRO A 26 5.31 0.33 -8.79
C PRO A 26 3.95 0.28 -9.49
N GLU A 27 2.92 -0.23 -8.80
CA GLU A 27 1.55 -0.32 -9.30
C GLU A 27 0.72 0.95 -9.09
N HIS A 28 1.29 2.00 -8.49
CA HIS A 28 0.55 3.21 -8.13
C HIS A 28 0.09 3.97 -9.38
N PRO A 29 -1.20 4.39 -9.49
CA PRO A 29 -1.74 5.02 -10.70
C PRO A 29 -1.01 6.29 -11.15
N LEU A 30 -0.35 7.00 -10.23
CA LEU A 30 0.42 8.20 -10.56
C LEU A 30 1.74 7.90 -11.27
N VAL A 31 2.29 6.69 -11.16
CA VAL A 31 3.56 6.35 -11.84
C VAL A 31 3.41 6.58 -13.35
N ALA A 32 2.38 5.99 -13.96
CA ALA A 32 2.10 6.18 -15.39
C ALA A 32 1.83 7.63 -15.80
N LYS A 33 1.37 8.49 -14.89
CA LYS A 33 1.07 9.91 -15.15
C LYS A 33 2.27 10.83 -14.95
N LEU A 34 3.19 10.47 -14.05
CA LEU A 34 4.30 11.31 -13.61
C LEU A 34 5.64 10.91 -14.22
N THR A 35 5.78 9.68 -14.73
CA THR A 35 7.01 9.25 -15.39
C THR A 35 7.29 10.09 -16.63
N LEU A 36 8.49 10.68 -16.69
CA LEU A 36 8.92 11.43 -17.86
C LEU A 36 9.24 10.48 -19.03
N PRO A 37 9.04 10.91 -20.30
CA PRO A 37 9.23 10.05 -21.47
C PRO A 37 10.59 9.34 -21.51
N GLU A 38 11.66 10.00 -21.11
CA GLU A 38 13.02 9.48 -21.06
C GLU A 38 13.23 8.38 -20.01
N LYS A 39 12.37 8.31 -18.99
CA LYS A 39 12.40 7.29 -17.93
C LYS A 39 11.40 6.17 -18.13
N LYS A 40 10.54 6.27 -19.15
CA LYS A 40 9.42 5.35 -19.36
C LYS A 40 9.84 3.89 -19.49
N ALA A 41 10.82 3.60 -20.35
CA ALA A 41 11.28 2.22 -20.57
C ALA A 41 11.89 1.59 -19.32
N GLU A 42 12.70 2.36 -18.58
CA GLU A 42 13.31 1.92 -17.32
C GLU A 42 12.26 1.61 -16.26
N VAL A 43 11.27 2.50 -16.11
CA VAL A 43 10.15 2.36 -15.17
C VAL A 43 9.27 1.16 -15.54
N GLU A 44 8.89 0.99 -16.81
CA GLU A 44 8.05 -0.13 -17.24
C GLU A 44 8.73 -1.48 -17.01
N ASN A 45 10.04 -1.57 -17.26
CA ASN A 45 10.83 -2.76 -16.96
C ASN A 45 10.84 -3.08 -15.46
N TYR A 46 11.02 -2.05 -14.61
CA TYR A 46 11.00 -2.23 -13.16
C TYR A 46 9.62 -2.67 -12.64
N ILE A 47 8.54 -2.09 -13.18
CA ILE A 47 7.16 -2.50 -12.84
C ILE A 47 6.93 -3.97 -13.23
N ALA A 48 7.34 -4.38 -14.43
CA ALA A 48 7.21 -5.76 -14.88
C ALA A 48 8.01 -6.73 -13.99
N TRP A 49 9.23 -6.35 -13.61
CA TRP A 49 10.07 -7.13 -12.70
C TRP A 49 9.47 -7.23 -11.28
N SER A 50 8.87 -6.15 -10.78
CA SER A 50 8.25 -6.12 -9.44
C SER A 50 7.00 -7.00 -9.37
N ARG A 51 6.20 -7.04 -10.44
CA ARG A 51 4.97 -7.87 -10.54
C ARG A 51 5.23 -9.37 -10.50
N GLN A 52 6.44 -9.82 -10.83
CA GLN A 52 6.81 -11.24 -10.76
C GLN A 52 7.12 -11.69 -9.32
N ARG A 53 7.06 -10.79 -8.34
CA ARG A 53 7.37 -11.05 -6.95
C ARG A 53 6.14 -10.90 -6.07
N THR A 54 6.05 -11.78 -5.09
CA THR A 54 5.07 -11.69 -4.03
C THR A 54 5.39 -10.51 -3.10
N GLU A 55 4.39 -10.00 -2.39
CA GLU A 55 4.61 -8.98 -1.36
C GLU A 55 5.59 -9.46 -0.27
N ILE A 56 5.60 -10.76 0.05
CA ILE A 56 6.52 -11.36 1.03
C ILE A 56 7.96 -11.21 0.56
N GLU A 57 8.25 -11.52 -0.71
CA GLU A 57 9.59 -11.38 -1.29
C GLU A 57 10.03 -9.92 -1.39
N ARG A 58 9.09 -8.98 -1.58
CA ARG A 58 9.36 -7.54 -1.63
C ARG A 58 9.67 -6.96 -0.24
N LEU A 59 9.03 -7.49 0.80
CA LEU A 59 9.22 -7.05 2.18
C LEU A 59 10.42 -7.71 2.88
N ALA A 60 11.07 -8.69 2.25
CA ALA A 60 12.22 -9.38 2.82
C ALA A 60 13.34 -8.40 3.21
N THR A 61 13.80 -8.48 4.46
CA THR A 61 14.82 -7.58 5.03
C THR A 61 16.21 -7.85 4.45
N GLU A 62 16.50 -9.09 4.06
CA GLU A 62 17.79 -9.52 3.49
C GLU A 62 18.02 -9.04 2.05
N LYS A 63 16.96 -8.54 1.40
CA LYS A 63 17.04 -8.12 0.00
C LYS A 63 17.60 -6.71 -0.11
N GLU A 64 18.53 -6.54 -1.05
CA GLU A 64 19.05 -5.25 -1.44
C GLU A 64 17.89 -4.35 -1.93
N LYS A 65 17.76 -3.17 -1.34
CA LYS A 65 16.70 -2.22 -1.71
C LYS A 65 17.01 -1.68 -3.11
N ASP A 66 16.04 -1.74 -4.01
CA ASP A 66 16.18 -1.22 -5.35
C ASP A 66 15.04 -0.25 -5.69
N GLY A 67 15.27 0.57 -6.69
CA GLY A 67 14.32 1.56 -7.15
C GLY A 67 14.79 2.30 -8.38
N VAL A 68 13.84 2.98 -9.02
CA VAL A 68 14.05 3.73 -10.26
C VAL A 68 13.52 5.15 -10.10
N PHE A 69 14.34 6.13 -10.46
CA PHE A 69 13.94 7.54 -10.52
C PHE A 69 13.02 7.76 -11.73
N ILE A 70 11.83 8.32 -11.51
CA ILE A 70 10.83 8.47 -12.58
C ILE A 70 10.99 9.74 -13.41
N GLY A 71 11.97 10.60 -13.10
CA GLY A 71 12.19 11.88 -13.78
C GLY A 71 11.46 13.07 -13.16
N SER A 72 10.44 12.81 -12.35
CA SER A 72 9.57 13.84 -11.76
C SER A 72 9.91 14.17 -10.32
N TYR A 73 9.45 15.35 -9.89
CA TYR A 73 9.65 15.89 -8.55
C TYR A 73 8.32 16.33 -7.95
N VAL A 74 8.26 16.35 -6.62
CA VAL A 74 7.21 17.01 -5.85
C VAL A 74 7.81 18.14 -5.03
N ILE A 75 6.99 19.06 -4.54
CA ILE A 75 7.40 20.09 -3.59
C ILE A 75 6.97 19.67 -2.19
N ASN A 76 7.89 19.65 -1.25
CA ASN A 76 7.54 19.54 0.17
C ASN A 76 6.99 20.90 0.64
N ARG A 77 5.71 20.94 1.03
CA ARG A 77 5.03 22.19 1.39
C ARG A 77 5.59 22.88 2.64
N LEU A 78 6.32 22.15 3.49
CA LEU A 78 6.85 22.69 4.74
C LEU A 78 8.11 23.53 4.54
N ASN A 79 8.94 23.19 3.54
CA ASN A 79 10.22 23.85 3.28
C ASN A 79 10.40 24.30 1.82
N GLU A 80 9.38 24.10 0.98
CA GLU A 80 9.34 24.44 -0.46
C GLU A 80 10.40 23.74 -1.32
N GLU A 81 11.05 22.71 -0.79
CA GLU A 81 12.12 22.02 -1.51
C GLU A 81 11.58 21.03 -2.54
N ARG A 82 12.35 20.88 -3.63
CA ARG A 82 12.10 19.89 -4.67
C ARG A 82 12.59 18.52 -4.23
N VAL A 83 11.68 17.58 -4.17
CA VAL A 83 11.91 16.21 -3.73
C VAL A 83 11.74 15.25 -4.92
N PRO A 84 12.78 14.47 -5.31
CA PRO A 84 12.69 13.52 -6.41
C PRO A 84 11.72 12.39 -6.10
N ILE A 85 10.97 11.94 -7.12
CA ILE A 85 10.04 10.83 -7.02
C ILE A 85 10.69 9.57 -7.60
N TRP A 86 10.64 8.49 -6.83
CA TRP A 86 11.15 7.17 -7.16
C TRP A 86 10.01 6.16 -7.12
N ILE A 87 10.24 5.01 -7.75
CA ILE A 87 9.47 3.79 -7.50
C ILE A 87 10.39 2.76 -6.86
N ALA A 88 9.89 2.03 -5.87
CA ALA A 88 10.62 0.95 -5.21
C ALA A 88 9.67 -0.15 -4.76
N ASP A 89 10.13 -1.39 -4.75
CA ASP A 89 9.31 -2.56 -4.46
C ASP A 89 8.87 -2.64 -2.99
N TYR A 90 9.59 -2.02 -2.06
CA TYR A 90 9.21 -1.98 -0.64
C TYR A 90 8.01 -1.06 -0.36
N ALA A 91 7.64 -0.16 -1.29
CA ALA A 91 6.40 0.59 -1.20
C ALA A 91 5.24 -0.28 -1.71
N LEU A 92 4.22 -0.48 -0.87
CA LEU A 92 3.08 -1.33 -1.18
C LEU A 92 1.82 -0.50 -1.42
N LEU A 93 1.12 -0.75 -2.52
CA LEU A 93 -0.15 -0.07 -2.84
C LEU A 93 -1.23 -0.32 -1.77
N SER A 94 -1.19 -1.50 -1.16
CA SER A 94 -2.10 -1.93 -0.10
C SER A 94 -1.83 -1.27 1.26
N TYR A 95 -0.74 -0.50 1.42
CA TYR A 95 -0.37 0.14 2.67
C TYR A 95 -0.45 1.68 2.56
N GLY A 96 -1.23 2.29 3.46
CA GLY A 96 -1.42 3.74 3.48
C GLY A 96 -2.07 4.23 2.19
N THR A 97 -1.34 5.06 1.44
CA THR A 97 -1.78 5.59 0.13
C THR A 97 -1.03 4.96 -1.05
N GLY A 98 -0.16 3.97 -0.81
CA GLY A 98 0.77 3.47 -1.82
C GLY A 98 1.89 4.46 -2.19
N ALA A 99 2.04 5.52 -1.38
CA ALA A 99 3.11 6.51 -1.48
C ALA A 99 3.73 6.74 -0.10
N VAL A 100 5.05 6.73 -0.03
CA VAL A 100 5.84 6.88 1.20
C VAL A 100 6.78 8.06 1.04
N MET A 101 6.90 8.86 2.10
CA MET A 101 7.89 9.93 2.17
C MET A 101 9.21 9.36 2.70
N GLY A 102 10.30 9.56 1.97
CA GLY A 102 11.62 9.05 2.34
C GLY A 102 12.31 10.00 3.29
N VAL A 103 12.55 9.58 4.54
CA VAL A 103 13.24 10.34 5.58
C VAL A 103 14.49 9.58 6.05
N PRO A 104 15.60 9.66 5.31
CA PRO A 104 16.74 8.76 5.50
C PRO A 104 17.33 8.79 6.90
N ALA A 105 17.45 9.97 7.51
CA ALA A 105 18.07 10.08 8.83
C ALA A 105 17.28 9.37 9.95
N HIS A 106 16.02 9.00 9.72
CA HIS A 106 15.10 8.51 10.77
C HIS A 106 14.29 7.25 10.39
N ASP A 107 14.58 6.63 9.24
CA ASP A 107 14.06 5.32 8.86
C ASP A 107 15.20 4.49 8.24
N GLU A 108 15.47 3.31 8.79
CA GLU A 108 16.57 2.43 8.37
C GLU A 108 16.48 2.03 6.89
N ARG A 109 15.27 1.83 6.37
CA ARG A 109 15.06 1.42 4.97
C ARG A 109 15.35 2.58 4.05
N ASP A 110 14.90 3.77 4.42
CA ASP A 110 15.16 5.00 3.66
C ASP A 110 16.64 5.36 3.71
N PHE A 111 17.32 5.11 4.83
CA PHE A 111 18.76 5.31 4.98
C PHE A 111 19.58 4.41 4.05
N ALA A 112 19.27 3.11 4.02
CA ALA A 112 19.92 2.16 3.12
C ALA A 112 19.67 2.53 1.65
N PHE A 113 18.44 2.93 1.31
CA PHE A 113 18.09 3.39 -0.02
C PHE A 113 18.84 4.67 -0.39
N ALA A 114 18.90 5.65 0.52
CA ALA A 114 19.60 6.91 0.30
C ALA A 114 21.10 6.71 0.11
N LYS A 115 21.76 5.88 0.94
CA LYS A 115 23.18 5.55 0.78
C LYS A 115 23.46 4.88 -0.56
N LYS A 116 22.58 3.99 -1.03
CA LYS A 116 22.76 3.29 -2.31
C LYS A 116 22.63 4.23 -3.52
N TYR A 117 21.69 5.17 -3.46
CA TYR A 117 21.36 6.06 -4.59
C TYR A 117 21.94 7.47 -4.44
N ASP A 118 22.85 7.68 -3.48
CA ASP A 118 23.50 8.98 -3.18
C ASP A 118 22.46 10.10 -2.98
N LEU A 119 21.40 9.80 -2.23
CA LEU A 119 20.33 10.76 -1.93
C LEU A 119 20.66 11.53 -0.64
N PRO A 120 20.23 12.80 -0.51
CA PRO A 120 20.51 13.59 0.67
C PRO A 120 19.98 12.94 1.95
N ILE A 121 20.78 12.97 3.01
CA ILE A 121 20.41 12.50 4.35
C ILE A 121 20.34 13.71 5.27
N ARG A 122 19.13 14.08 5.69
CA ARG A 122 18.91 15.25 6.55
C ARG A 122 18.45 14.85 7.94
N VAL A 123 19.28 15.17 8.93
CA VAL A 123 18.92 15.03 10.35
C VAL A 123 17.91 16.12 10.74
N VAL A 124 16.73 15.70 11.19
CA VAL A 124 15.69 16.58 11.74
C VAL A 124 15.30 16.22 13.18
N ILE A 125 15.73 15.07 13.68
CA ILE A 125 15.65 14.67 15.09
C ILE A 125 17.07 14.42 15.59
N ALA A 126 17.54 15.27 16.49
CA ALA A 126 18.85 15.17 17.10
C ALA A 126 18.82 14.24 18.33
N PRO A 127 19.70 13.23 18.39
CA PRO A 127 20.09 12.57 19.64
C PRO A 127 20.62 13.57 20.67
N SER A 128 20.57 13.22 21.95
CA SER A 128 20.99 14.09 23.06
C SER A 128 22.47 14.53 23.00
N ASP A 129 23.32 13.74 22.37
CA ASP A 129 24.77 13.92 22.24
C ASP A 129 25.19 14.34 20.83
N TRP A 130 24.23 14.66 19.95
CA TRP A 130 24.52 15.04 18.57
C TRP A 130 25.16 16.43 18.50
N GLN A 131 26.38 16.49 17.98
CA GLN A 131 27.19 17.72 17.86
C GLN A 131 27.09 18.37 16.47
N GLY A 132 26.16 17.89 15.64
CA GLY A 132 26.05 18.25 14.23
C GLY A 132 26.92 17.35 13.35
N GLY A 133 26.39 16.99 12.18
CA GLY A 133 27.07 16.11 11.23
C GLY A 133 26.14 15.05 10.65
N GLU A 134 26.71 14.20 9.80
CA GLU A 134 26.03 13.03 9.23
C GLU A 134 25.89 11.93 10.29
N LEU A 135 24.88 11.08 10.13
CA LEU A 135 24.69 9.90 10.97
C LEU A 135 25.27 8.67 10.27
N ASP A 136 25.93 7.81 11.03
CA ASP A 136 26.44 6.52 10.51
C ASP A 136 25.30 5.55 10.17
N GLU A 137 24.19 5.65 10.92
CA GLU A 137 22.96 4.87 10.81
C GLU A 137 21.71 5.74 11.02
N ALA A 138 20.53 5.23 10.66
CA ALA A 138 19.28 5.95 10.89
C ALA A 138 18.98 6.07 12.39
N TYR A 139 18.70 7.28 12.88
CA TYR A 139 18.26 7.50 14.25
C TYR A 139 16.75 7.45 14.35
N THR A 140 16.22 6.35 14.88
CA THR A 140 14.77 6.07 14.94
C THR A 140 14.12 6.47 16.27
N GLU A 141 14.92 6.71 17.31
CA GLU A 141 14.47 7.02 18.67
C GLU A 141 13.94 8.47 18.83
N PRO A 142 13.19 8.76 19.92
CA PRO A 142 12.80 10.12 20.26
C PRO A 142 14.00 11.02 20.57
N GLY A 143 13.95 12.27 20.11
CA GLY A 143 15.01 13.26 20.33
C GLY A 143 14.49 14.69 20.23
N THR A 144 15.39 15.64 19.97
CA THR A 144 15.03 17.06 19.82
C THR A 144 14.90 17.42 18.35
N ILE A 145 13.82 18.12 17.98
CA ILE A 145 13.63 18.59 16.61
C ILE A 145 14.67 19.66 16.25
N VAL A 146 15.31 19.47 15.11
CA VAL A 146 16.30 20.37 14.50
C VAL A 146 15.99 20.51 13.00
N ASN A 147 16.57 21.53 12.35
CA ASN A 147 16.41 21.78 10.91
C ASN A 147 14.95 21.79 10.39
N SER A 148 14.00 22.18 11.25
CA SER A 148 12.56 22.09 11.02
C SER A 148 11.84 23.41 11.31
N ALA A 149 12.45 24.54 10.91
CA ALA A 149 11.89 25.88 11.01
C ALA A 149 11.35 26.21 12.42
N GLN A 150 10.05 26.55 12.54
CA GLN A 150 9.41 26.96 13.79
C GLN A 150 9.28 25.85 14.84
N PHE A 151 9.59 24.59 14.49
CA PHE A 151 9.49 23.44 15.39
C PHE A 151 10.82 23.10 16.07
N ASN A 152 11.91 23.81 15.73
CA ASN A 152 13.22 23.59 16.32
C ASN A 152 13.19 23.72 17.86
N GLY A 153 13.87 22.79 18.55
CA GLY A 153 13.96 22.75 20.01
C GLY A 153 12.84 22.00 20.70
N LEU A 154 11.77 21.61 19.99
CA LEU A 154 10.72 20.78 20.57
C LEU A 154 11.18 19.32 20.73
N PRO A 155 10.78 18.62 21.81
CA PRO A 155 10.87 17.18 21.88
C PRO A 155 10.04 16.53 20.76
N SER A 156 10.54 15.47 20.13
CA SER A 156 9.89 14.83 18.97
C SER A 156 8.44 14.43 19.23
N GLN A 157 8.12 13.92 20.43
CA GLN A 157 6.75 13.57 20.83
C GLN A 157 5.80 14.78 20.80
N GLN A 158 6.24 15.94 21.31
CA GLN A 158 5.46 17.18 21.22
C GLN A 158 5.42 17.71 19.78
N GLY A 159 6.49 17.48 19.03
CA GLY A 159 6.58 17.81 17.62
C GLY A 159 5.57 17.07 16.73
N ILE A 160 5.25 15.81 17.05
CA ILE A 160 4.20 15.05 16.36
C ILE A 160 2.88 15.82 16.43
N GLU A 161 2.51 16.30 17.62
CA GLU A 161 1.28 17.07 17.83
C GLU A 161 1.36 18.43 17.14
N ALA A 162 2.43 19.19 17.37
CA ALA A 162 2.59 20.55 16.85
C ALA A 162 2.60 20.60 15.31
N ILE A 163 3.31 19.68 14.66
CA ILE A 163 3.37 19.62 13.18
C ILE A 163 2.03 19.15 12.63
N SER A 164 1.38 18.18 13.27
CA SER A 164 0.05 17.71 12.84
C SER A 164 -0.99 18.83 12.93
N ASP A 165 -1.01 19.62 14.01
CA ASP A 165 -1.88 20.79 14.17
C ASP A 165 -1.62 21.85 13.09
N PHE A 166 -0.35 22.09 12.79
CA PHE A 166 0.03 23.01 11.71
C PHE A 166 -0.48 22.53 10.36
N LEU A 167 -0.26 21.25 10.01
CA LEU A 167 -0.71 20.66 8.75
C LEU A 167 -2.25 20.71 8.61
N GLU A 168 -2.99 20.45 9.70
CA GLU A 168 -4.45 20.54 9.72
C GLU A 168 -4.94 21.99 9.56
N LYS A 169 -4.32 22.94 10.26
CA LYS A 169 -4.66 24.37 10.16
C LYS A 169 -4.44 24.93 8.75
N GLN A 170 -3.42 24.44 8.04
CA GLN A 170 -3.16 24.82 6.65
C GLN A 170 -4.01 24.04 5.64
N GLY A 171 -4.76 23.02 6.08
CA GLY A 171 -5.52 22.13 5.20
C GLY A 171 -4.63 21.23 4.33
N TRP A 172 -3.39 20.97 4.76
CA TRP A 172 -2.41 20.16 4.02
C TRP A 172 -2.40 18.68 4.44
N GLY A 173 -3.06 18.35 5.56
CA GLY A 173 -3.16 16.99 6.05
C GLY A 173 -4.23 16.86 7.13
N LYS A 174 -4.42 15.63 7.61
CA LYS A 174 -5.28 15.30 8.75
C LYS A 174 -4.72 14.10 9.49
N ARG A 175 -4.88 14.07 10.81
CA ARG A 175 -4.59 12.90 11.63
C ARG A 175 -5.48 11.75 11.19
N THR A 176 -4.87 10.58 11.02
CA THR A 176 -5.53 9.38 10.56
C THR A 176 -4.96 8.18 11.31
N VAL A 177 -5.83 7.29 11.78
CA VAL A 177 -5.44 6.01 12.35
C VAL A 177 -5.48 4.96 11.25
N THR A 178 -4.44 4.15 11.14
CA THR A 178 -4.37 3.03 10.20
C THR A 178 -3.95 1.76 10.94
N TYR A 179 -4.31 0.62 10.38
CA TYR A 179 -3.98 -0.69 10.93
C TYR A 179 -3.13 -1.44 9.93
N LYS A 180 -2.13 -2.19 10.43
CA LYS A 180 -1.41 -3.18 9.62
C LYS A 180 -2.30 -4.38 9.26
N LEU A 181 -3.38 -4.58 10.02
CA LEU A 181 -4.40 -5.60 9.75
C LEU A 181 -5.06 -5.31 8.40
N ARG A 182 -5.22 -6.37 7.62
CA ARG A 182 -5.90 -6.32 6.31
C ARG A 182 -7.24 -7.03 6.39
N ASP A 183 -8.09 -6.74 5.41
CA ASP A 183 -9.33 -7.49 5.24
C ASP A 183 -9.03 -8.98 5.08
N TRP A 184 -9.89 -9.79 5.69
CA TRP A 184 -9.73 -11.23 5.64
C TRP A 184 -10.22 -11.76 4.29
N LEU A 185 -9.28 -12.23 3.47
CA LEU A 185 -9.60 -12.94 2.24
C LEU A 185 -10.13 -14.34 2.58
N ILE A 186 -11.46 -14.50 2.55
CA ILE A 186 -12.16 -15.73 2.92
C ILE A 186 -12.42 -16.67 1.74
N SER A 187 -12.44 -16.17 0.50
CA SER A 187 -12.77 -16.99 -0.67
C SER A 187 -11.63 -17.96 -1.00
N ARG A 188 -11.97 -19.22 -1.28
CA ARG A 188 -11.03 -20.28 -1.65
C ARG A 188 -11.49 -20.95 -2.93
N GLN A 189 -10.57 -21.09 -3.89
CA GLN A 189 -10.78 -21.83 -5.14
C GLN A 189 -10.64 -23.35 -4.89
N ARG A 190 -11.34 -23.85 -3.87
CA ARG A 190 -11.31 -25.23 -3.40
C ARG A 190 -12.73 -25.77 -3.34
N TYR A 191 -12.88 -27.07 -3.57
CA TYR A 191 -14.15 -27.74 -3.45
C TYR A 191 -14.58 -27.96 -1.99
N TRP A 192 -13.66 -28.45 -1.14
CA TRP A 192 -14.02 -28.84 0.22
C TRP A 192 -14.07 -27.64 1.17
N GLY A 193 -15.24 -27.01 1.24
CA GLY A 193 -15.54 -25.90 2.13
C GLY A 193 -17.01 -25.50 2.04
N ALA A 194 -17.46 -24.60 2.91
CA ALA A 194 -18.83 -24.10 2.87
C ALA A 194 -19.04 -23.22 1.60
N PRO A 195 -20.03 -23.51 0.73
CA PRO A 195 -20.32 -22.64 -0.40
C PRO A 195 -20.68 -21.22 0.04
N ILE A 196 -20.09 -20.21 -0.61
CA ILE A 196 -20.43 -18.80 -0.34
C ILE A 196 -21.85 -18.53 -0.88
N PRO A 197 -22.80 -18.04 -0.06
CA PRO A 197 -24.21 -17.91 -0.43
C PRO A 197 -24.49 -16.66 -1.28
N MET A 198 -23.77 -16.50 -2.38
CA MET A 198 -23.91 -15.39 -3.32
C MET A 198 -24.27 -15.88 -4.73
N ILE A 199 -25.01 -15.06 -5.48
CA ILE A 199 -25.46 -15.28 -6.85
C ILE A 199 -25.07 -14.06 -7.69
N TYR A 200 -24.46 -14.30 -8.85
CA TYR A 200 -24.13 -13.32 -9.87
C TYR A 200 -25.22 -13.29 -10.94
N CYS A 201 -25.96 -12.18 -11.00
CA CYS A 201 -27.00 -11.92 -11.98
C CYS A 201 -26.55 -10.82 -12.97
N PRO A 202 -26.70 -11.03 -14.30
CA PRO A 202 -26.35 -10.00 -15.29
C PRO A 202 -27.09 -8.67 -15.11
N ASP A 203 -28.33 -8.70 -14.63
CA ASP A 203 -29.18 -7.51 -14.50
C ASP A 203 -29.11 -6.87 -13.11
N CYS A 204 -28.89 -7.67 -12.06
CA CYS A 204 -28.95 -7.22 -10.66
C CYS A 204 -27.58 -7.11 -9.98
N GLY A 205 -26.51 -7.60 -10.61
CA GLY A 205 -25.18 -7.70 -10.01
C GLY A 205 -25.09 -8.85 -9.00
N THR A 206 -24.35 -8.59 -7.91
CA THR A 206 -24.10 -9.56 -6.84
C THR A 206 -25.27 -9.57 -5.84
N VAL A 207 -25.96 -10.70 -5.72
CA VAL A 207 -27.19 -10.86 -4.93
C VAL A 207 -27.02 -12.00 -3.92
N PRO A 208 -27.37 -11.82 -2.63
CA PRO A 208 -27.31 -12.90 -1.65
C PRO A 208 -28.40 -13.94 -1.89
N VAL A 209 -28.12 -15.19 -1.52
CA VAL A 209 -29.14 -16.24 -1.43
C VAL A 209 -30.11 -15.90 -0.29
N PRO A 210 -31.44 -16.03 -0.48
CA PRO A 210 -32.41 -15.80 0.60
C PRO A 210 -32.18 -16.72 1.80
N GLU A 211 -32.38 -16.23 3.01
CA GLU A 211 -32.14 -16.99 4.26
C GLU A 211 -32.91 -18.32 4.30
N GLN A 212 -34.16 -18.31 3.85
CA GLN A 212 -35.02 -19.50 3.75
C GLN A 212 -34.51 -20.57 2.77
N ASP A 213 -33.64 -20.19 1.82
CA ASP A 213 -33.06 -21.08 0.82
C ASP A 213 -31.67 -21.60 1.26
N LEU A 214 -31.25 -21.29 2.49
CA LEU A 214 -30.06 -21.86 3.11
C LEU A 214 -30.37 -23.23 3.74
N PRO A 215 -29.39 -24.16 3.79
CA PRO A 215 -28.02 -24.01 3.32
C PRO A 215 -27.87 -24.18 1.81
N VAL A 216 -26.88 -23.50 1.22
CA VAL A 216 -26.37 -23.86 -0.11
C VAL A 216 -25.52 -25.11 0.05
N LEU A 217 -26.08 -26.26 -0.31
CA LEU A 217 -25.38 -27.55 -0.18
C LEU A 217 -24.25 -27.66 -1.20
N LEU A 218 -23.10 -28.15 -0.71
CA LEU A 218 -21.99 -28.54 -1.56
C LEU A 218 -22.42 -29.81 -2.34
N PRO A 219 -22.33 -29.83 -3.69
CA PRO A 219 -22.62 -31.03 -4.47
C PRO A 219 -21.63 -32.14 -4.11
N GLU A 220 -22.02 -33.42 -4.18
CA GLU A 220 -21.14 -34.54 -3.80
C GLU A 220 -20.20 -34.99 -4.94
N ASP A 221 -20.50 -34.59 -6.17
CA ASP A 221 -19.97 -35.14 -7.43
C ASP A 221 -19.24 -34.11 -8.31
N ALA A 222 -18.33 -33.31 -7.73
CA ALA A 222 -17.51 -32.36 -8.47
C ALA A 222 -16.29 -32.99 -9.18
N GLU A 223 -16.01 -32.55 -10.41
CA GLU A 223 -14.83 -32.96 -11.18
C GLU A 223 -13.61 -32.07 -10.86
N PHE A 224 -12.49 -32.69 -10.49
CA PHE A 224 -11.25 -31.98 -10.17
C PHE A 224 -10.37 -31.82 -11.40
N LYS A 225 -10.23 -30.57 -11.89
CA LYS A 225 -9.34 -30.24 -13.02
C LYS A 225 -8.12 -29.47 -12.53
N PRO A 226 -6.91 -29.68 -13.10
CA PRO A 226 -5.69 -28.97 -12.72
C PRO A 226 -5.63 -27.57 -13.35
N THR A 227 -6.71 -26.79 -13.23
CA THR A 227 -6.82 -25.44 -13.81
C THR A 227 -6.50 -24.32 -12.82
N GLY A 228 -6.41 -24.64 -11.53
CA GLY A 228 -6.28 -23.66 -10.45
C GLY A 228 -7.60 -22.95 -10.10
N GLU A 229 -8.70 -23.30 -10.79
CA GLU A 229 -10.03 -22.76 -10.52
C GLU A 229 -10.82 -23.70 -9.59
N SER A 230 -11.88 -23.18 -8.95
CA SER A 230 -12.75 -24.00 -8.12
C SER A 230 -13.41 -25.13 -8.92
N PRO A 231 -13.40 -26.39 -8.45
CA PRO A 231 -14.11 -27.50 -9.08
C PRO A 231 -15.62 -27.24 -9.29
N LEU A 232 -16.23 -26.43 -8.40
CA LEU A 232 -17.65 -26.06 -8.50
C LEU A 232 -17.98 -25.26 -9.76
N LYS A 233 -16.99 -24.60 -10.36
CA LYS A 233 -17.16 -23.84 -11.60
C LYS A 233 -17.61 -24.69 -12.77
N TYR A 234 -17.22 -25.97 -12.79
CA TYR A 234 -17.56 -26.89 -13.88
C TYR A 234 -18.81 -27.74 -13.57
N HIS A 235 -19.40 -27.59 -12.39
CA HIS A 235 -20.59 -28.33 -11.98
C HIS A 235 -21.86 -27.59 -12.40
N GLU A 236 -22.35 -27.86 -13.62
CA GLU A 236 -23.46 -27.11 -14.23
C GLU A 236 -24.73 -27.05 -13.39
N GLN A 237 -25.08 -28.14 -12.68
CA GLN A 237 -26.27 -28.20 -11.84
C GLN A 237 -26.15 -27.34 -10.57
N PHE A 238 -24.93 -27.10 -10.11
CA PHE A 238 -24.68 -26.27 -8.94
C PHE A 238 -24.60 -24.79 -9.34
N VAL A 239 -23.77 -24.50 -10.36
CA VAL A 239 -23.46 -23.12 -10.75
C VAL A 239 -24.68 -22.44 -11.36
N ASN A 240 -25.50 -23.13 -12.15
CA ASN A 240 -26.64 -22.50 -12.82
C ASN A 240 -27.84 -22.41 -11.87
N THR A 241 -28.34 -21.19 -11.69
CA THR A 241 -29.53 -20.92 -10.85
C THR A 241 -30.34 -19.77 -11.42
N THR A 242 -31.37 -19.33 -10.69
CA THR A 242 -32.16 -18.14 -11.05
C THR A 242 -31.93 -17.03 -10.02
N CYS A 243 -31.93 -15.79 -10.48
CA CYS A 243 -31.82 -14.63 -9.61
C CYS A 243 -33.05 -14.55 -8.68
N PRO A 244 -32.89 -14.48 -7.35
CA PRO A 244 -34.02 -14.38 -6.45
C PRO A 244 -34.78 -13.04 -6.59
N ARG A 245 -34.13 -12.01 -7.15
CA ARG A 245 -34.70 -10.66 -7.32
C ARG A 245 -35.50 -10.50 -8.63
N CYS A 246 -34.93 -10.90 -9.76
CA CYS A 246 -35.54 -10.67 -11.08
C CYS A 246 -35.93 -11.97 -11.82
N ARG A 247 -35.64 -13.14 -11.25
CA ARG A 247 -35.89 -14.47 -11.85
C ARG A 247 -35.14 -14.80 -13.14
N ALA A 248 -34.31 -13.89 -13.64
CA ALA A 248 -33.44 -14.15 -14.79
C ALA A 248 -32.40 -15.26 -14.48
N PRO A 249 -31.88 -15.97 -15.52
CA PRO A 249 -30.76 -16.89 -15.35
C PRO A 249 -29.56 -16.22 -14.69
N ALA A 250 -28.97 -16.89 -13.71
CA ALA A 250 -27.88 -16.38 -12.90
C ALA A 250 -26.90 -17.51 -12.53
N LYS A 251 -25.74 -17.15 -11.99
CA LYS A 251 -24.71 -18.11 -11.58
C LYS A 251 -24.40 -18.00 -10.10
N ARG A 252 -24.28 -19.12 -9.38
CA ARG A 252 -23.81 -19.13 -7.99
C ARG A 252 -22.33 -18.76 -7.92
N GLU A 253 -21.90 -18.22 -6.78
CA GLU A 253 -20.49 -18.20 -6.41
C GLU A 253 -19.95 -19.63 -6.34
N THR A 254 -18.75 -19.82 -6.89
CA THR A 254 -18.08 -21.10 -7.02
C THR A 254 -16.95 -21.27 -6.00
N ASP A 255 -16.50 -20.18 -5.39
CA ASP A 255 -15.55 -20.26 -4.29
C ASP A 255 -16.24 -20.71 -3.00
N THR A 256 -15.45 -21.38 -2.15
CA THR A 256 -15.87 -21.80 -0.81
C THR A 256 -15.24 -20.90 0.25
N MET A 257 -15.82 -20.89 1.44
CA MET A 257 -15.25 -20.17 2.59
C MET A 257 -14.00 -20.87 3.11
N ASP A 258 -13.04 -20.06 3.56
CA ASP A 258 -11.86 -20.51 4.27
C ASP A 258 -12.21 -21.29 5.54
N THR A 259 -11.38 -22.28 5.87
CA THR A 259 -11.62 -23.19 6.99
C THR A 259 -11.64 -22.50 8.34
N PHE A 260 -11.00 -21.33 8.51
CA PHE A 260 -11.07 -20.58 9.78
C PHE A 260 -12.45 -19.94 10.04
N MET A 261 -13.37 -20.00 9.08
CA MET A 261 -14.75 -19.54 9.24
C MET A 261 -15.65 -20.56 9.96
N CYS A 262 -15.28 -21.85 9.94
CA CYS A 262 -16.08 -22.98 10.43
C CYS A 262 -15.37 -23.67 11.61
#